data_AF-A0A959WDY4-F1
#
_entry.id   AF-A0A959WDY4-F1
#
_cell.length_a   1.000
_cell.length_b   1.000
_cell.length_c   1.000
_cell.angle_alpha   90.00
_cell.angle_beta   90.00
_cell.angle_gamma   90.00
#
_symmetry.space_group_name_H-M   'P 1'
#
loop_
_entity.id
_entity.type
_entity.pdbx_description
1 polymer ?
#
loop_
_entity_poly.entity_id
_entity_poly.type
_entity_poly.pdbx_seq_one_letter_code
_entity_poly.pdbx_strand_id
1 'polypeptide(L)'
;MRDLHLRHTLTTLSRDAAETLTGLVEGGQEIQYEIGEPGEGFAFCQYQPLTARYVRDNAADLRELPTFAEAVETMRRSDIAGPYLEEAGIAPPTDPVERSTLAVTYFLARLWDGCATFEIDDDRFAAAVAEIEDCAEPDEGEVEAIVPLMGFQMSATRLDLNGASIVRADAVDVPAEAARGERPSGAAWEPTFLISARVSLDPDGGLGGAGERVARTFERVVTTLRLYKAGGVGLAPHGWVRVSGDRWRRIATGAGRPRAGGYRLLEGDAEALADLSRTINVHQQRVKRLRRALLRFEAGLDRRGAIDALNDHLLALRFLLEGEGPAGVGLPMRVAALSGASDRSEAKETIERAISLEREIWSGEPAQVPGAPGPSDIAARVEDLLRAILRRGVTGELGNDFRAAADEALLAEGLAFGEGSASELGGDTEWNLEPEPAPEPVVTDPPTLEQIVTADLSDSETATDEPEDFDIPDAERIVVSRAPARSPEKAIREAIAEEETVPFSFVEDDGTVVEAPTEPEPIEAEAEEPAGWLDEVDGGETMNFPARSKHLDDLAKPPLDRDEVKARVKYLFPRTETNWNVGSRSPRRAAG
;
A
#
# COMPACT_ATOMS: atom_id res chain seq x y z
N MET A 1 -19.75 -13.29 0.41
CA MET A 1 -18.75 -13.82 1.37
C MET A 1 -19.44 -13.83 2.71
N ARG A 2 -19.68 -14.99 3.33
CA ARG A 2 -20.33 -15.02 4.65
C ARG A 2 -19.36 -14.44 5.68
N ASP A 3 -19.73 -13.30 6.25
CA ASP A 3 -18.97 -12.62 7.29
C ASP A 3 -19.34 -13.26 8.64
N LEU A 4 -18.47 -14.15 9.13
CA LEU A 4 -18.67 -14.86 10.38
C LEU A 4 -18.56 -13.92 11.59
N HIS A 5 -17.90 -12.76 11.44
CA HIS A 5 -17.88 -11.72 12.46
C HIS A 5 -19.23 -10.99 12.52
N LEU A 6 -19.81 -10.61 11.38
CA LEU A 6 -21.18 -10.08 11.33
C LEU A 6 -22.17 -11.07 11.96
N ARG A 7 -22.12 -12.35 11.57
CA ARG A 7 -22.97 -13.40 12.14
C ARG A 7 -22.78 -13.53 13.65
N HIS A 8 -21.55 -13.48 14.15
CA HIS A 8 -21.26 -13.53 15.58
C HIS A 8 -21.83 -12.31 16.33
N THR A 9 -21.57 -11.10 15.84
CA THR A 9 -22.04 -9.85 16.46
C THR A 9 -23.57 -9.75 16.44
N LEU A 10 -24.24 -10.17 15.35
CA LEU A 10 -25.70 -10.30 15.31
C LEU A 10 -26.24 -11.37 16.28
N THR A 11 -25.55 -12.50 16.45
CA THR A 11 -25.94 -13.52 17.43
C THR A 11 -25.89 -12.99 18.86
N THR A 12 -24.83 -12.25 19.20
CA THR A 12 -24.68 -11.64 20.53
C THR A 12 -25.71 -10.54 20.75
N LEU A 13 -25.90 -9.63 19.78
CA LEU A 13 -26.95 -8.61 19.82
C LEU A 13 -28.35 -9.21 20.03
N SER A 14 -28.72 -10.25 19.28
CA SER A 14 -30.03 -10.87 19.40
C SER A 14 -30.30 -11.43 20.81
N ARG A 15 -29.27 -11.89 21.52
CA ARG A 15 -29.39 -12.35 22.92
C ARG A 15 -29.61 -11.18 23.89
N ASP A 16 -28.77 -10.15 23.82
CA ASP A 16 -28.89 -8.98 24.70
C ASP A 16 -30.22 -8.24 24.47
N ALA A 17 -30.66 -8.15 23.21
CA ALA A 17 -31.95 -7.59 22.84
C ALA A 17 -33.13 -8.46 23.33
N ALA A 18 -33.03 -9.80 23.26
CA ALA A 18 -34.04 -10.69 23.82
C ALA A 18 -34.20 -10.54 25.33
N GLU A 19 -33.08 -10.45 26.07
CA GLU A 19 -33.09 -10.22 27.52
C GLU A 19 -33.73 -8.87 27.86
N THR A 20 -33.35 -7.81 27.12
CA THR A 20 -33.87 -6.45 27.32
C THR A 20 -35.37 -6.37 27.05
N LEU A 21 -35.84 -6.88 25.91
CA LEU A 21 -37.25 -6.84 25.52
C LEU A 21 -38.13 -7.73 26.44
N THR A 22 -37.60 -8.86 26.90
CA THR A 22 -38.29 -9.70 27.89
C THR A 22 -38.43 -8.96 29.22
N GLY A 23 -37.37 -8.30 29.69
CA GLY A 23 -37.41 -7.48 30.91
C GLY A 23 -38.41 -6.31 30.84
N LEU A 24 -38.60 -5.69 29.68
CA LEU A 24 -39.62 -4.65 29.47
C LEU A 24 -41.05 -5.20 29.56
N VAL A 25 -41.31 -6.39 29.02
CA VAL A 25 -42.61 -7.07 29.13
C VAL A 25 -42.88 -7.54 30.57
N GLU A 26 -41.90 -8.13 31.24
CA GLU A 26 -42.00 -8.49 32.67
C GLU A 26 -42.19 -7.25 33.57
N GLY A 27 -41.62 -6.10 33.17
CA GLY A 27 -41.84 -4.79 33.77
C GLY A 27 -43.25 -4.21 33.57
N GLY A 28 -44.11 -4.87 32.78
CA GLY A 28 -45.51 -4.51 32.58
C GLY A 28 -45.82 -3.76 31.29
N GLN A 29 -44.92 -3.74 30.30
CA GLN A 29 -45.28 -3.32 28.94
C GLN A 29 -46.05 -4.43 28.21
N GLU A 30 -47.07 -4.06 27.43
CA GLU A 30 -47.89 -5.01 26.67
C GLU A 30 -47.54 -5.00 25.17
N ILE A 31 -47.35 -6.19 24.59
CA ILE A 31 -47.27 -6.38 23.13
C ILE A 31 -48.70 -6.26 22.57
N GLN A 32 -48.90 -5.33 21.62
CA GLN A 32 -50.20 -5.15 20.96
C GLN A 32 -50.51 -6.33 20.01
N TYR A 33 -51.79 -6.63 19.82
CA TYR A 33 -52.25 -7.67 18.89
C TYR A 33 -53.21 -7.08 17.86
N GLU A 34 -53.09 -7.55 16.62
CA GLU A 34 -54.03 -7.29 15.52
C GLU A 34 -54.85 -8.55 15.20
N ILE A 35 -56.03 -8.36 14.59
CA ILE A 35 -56.91 -9.45 14.17
C ILE A 35 -56.69 -9.67 12.67
N GLY A 36 -55.89 -10.68 12.33
CA GLY A 36 -55.63 -11.09 10.96
C GLY A 36 -56.82 -11.81 10.31
N GLU A 37 -56.88 -11.74 8.99
CA GLU A 37 -57.87 -12.48 8.18
C GLU A 37 -57.69 -14.01 8.35
N PRO A 38 -58.78 -14.80 8.22
CA PRO A 38 -58.70 -16.25 8.27
C PRO A 38 -57.82 -16.80 7.13
N GLY A 39 -56.66 -17.36 7.48
CA GLY A 39 -55.77 -18.03 6.52
C GLY A 39 -56.40 -19.28 5.89
N GLU A 40 -55.88 -19.71 4.73
CA GLU A 40 -56.40 -20.86 3.98
C GLU A 40 -56.48 -22.12 4.88
N GLY A 41 -57.71 -22.55 5.18
CA GLY A 41 -58.01 -23.73 5.99
C GLY A 41 -58.57 -23.46 7.40
N PHE A 42 -58.57 -22.21 7.89
CA PHE A 42 -59.14 -21.86 9.20
C PHE A 42 -60.36 -20.95 9.08
N ALA A 43 -61.45 -21.28 9.79
CA ALA A 43 -62.71 -20.52 9.74
C ALA A 43 -62.79 -19.36 10.76
N PHE A 44 -61.70 -19.06 11.46
CA PHE A 44 -61.63 -18.07 12.54
C PHE A 44 -60.48 -17.09 12.30
N CYS A 45 -60.70 -15.83 12.68
CA CYS A 45 -59.65 -14.81 12.66
C CYS A 45 -58.50 -15.20 13.61
N GLN A 46 -57.27 -14.87 13.22
CA GLN A 46 -56.07 -15.17 14.02
C GLN A 46 -55.59 -13.89 14.73
N TYR A 47 -55.22 -14.01 16.02
CA TYR A 47 -54.60 -12.90 16.74
C TYR A 47 -53.10 -12.91 16.45
N GLN A 48 -52.61 -11.88 15.76
CA GLN A 48 -51.21 -11.73 15.40
C GLN A 48 -50.54 -10.69 16.32
N PRO A 49 -49.48 -11.02 17.05
CA PRO A 49 -48.75 -10.04 17.86
C PRO A 49 -47.99 -9.07 16.96
N LEU A 50 -48.07 -7.79 17.26
CA LEU A 50 -47.40 -6.70 16.56
C LEU A 50 -45.96 -6.52 17.09
N THR A 51 -45.22 -7.61 17.22
CA THR A 51 -43.88 -7.65 17.81
C THR A 51 -42.87 -6.81 17.04
N ALA A 52 -42.89 -6.82 15.71
CA ALA A 52 -42.03 -5.95 14.90
C ALA A 52 -42.30 -4.45 15.15
N ARG A 53 -43.52 -4.07 15.53
CA ARG A 53 -43.84 -2.70 15.95
C ARG A 53 -43.31 -2.43 17.36
N TYR A 54 -43.56 -3.34 18.30
CA TYR A 54 -43.06 -3.23 19.68
C TYR A 54 -41.53 -3.07 19.76
N VAL A 55 -40.78 -3.80 18.93
CA VAL A 55 -39.32 -3.66 18.81
C VAL A 55 -38.91 -2.28 18.27
N ARG A 56 -39.66 -1.74 17.29
CA ARG A 56 -39.42 -0.38 16.75
C ARG A 56 -39.75 0.72 17.75
N ASP A 57 -40.85 0.55 18.51
CA ASP A 57 -41.30 1.51 19.52
C ASP A 57 -40.31 1.57 20.71
N ASN A 58 -39.69 0.43 21.09
CA ASN A 58 -38.62 0.34 22.11
C ASN A 58 -37.18 0.39 21.53
N ALA A 59 -37.01 0.90 20.31
CA ALA A 59 -35.68 1.02 19.70
C ALA A 59 -34.77 2.04 20.41
N ALA A 60 -35.28 2.84 21.35
CA ALA A 60 -34.46 3.71 22.20
C ALA A 60 -33.63 2.89 23.18
N ASP A 61 -34.28 2.02 23.96
CA ASP A 61 -33.63 1.15 24.96
C ASP A 61 -32.64 0.19 24.31
N LEU A 62 -32.97 -0.35 23.13
CA LEU A 62 -32.08 -1.21 22.36
C LEU A 62 -30.78 -0.50 21.91
N ARG A 63 -30.82 0.82 21.67
CA ARG A 63 -29.63 1.60 21.28
C ARG A 63 -28.67 1.88 22.44
N GLU A 64 -29.10 1.70 23.68
CA GLU A 64 -28.22 1.83 24.85
C GLU A 64 -27.32 0.59 25.04
N LEU A 65 -27.59 -0.52 24.35
CA LEU A 65 -26.80 -1.75 24.42
C LEU A 65 -25.44 -1.59 23.71
N PRO A 66 -24.31 -1.95 24.36
CA PRO A 66 -22.99 -1.91 23.71
C PRO A 66 -22.90 -2.78 22.44
N THR A 67 -23.59 -3.91 22.44
CA THR A 67 -23.67 -4.85 21.31
C THR A 67 -24.50 -4.31 20.14
N PHE A 68 -25.43 -3.38 20.39
CA PHE A 68 -26.14 -2.67 19.32
C PHE A 68 -25.19 -1.72 18.60
N ALA A 69 -24.37 -0.96 19.34
CA ALA A 69 -23.34 -0.10 18.74
C ALA A 69 -22.30 -0.91 17.94
N GLU A 70 -21.88 -2.08 18.44
CA GLU A 70 -20.99 -3.00 17.71
C GLU A 70 -21.64 -3.52 16.41
N ALA A 71 -22.90 -3.93 16.46
CA ALA A 71 -23.63 -4.40 15.27
C ALA A 71 -23.83 -3.30 14.22
N VAL A 72 -24.16 -2.08 14.63
CA VAL A 72 -24.28 -0.92 13.74
C VAL A 72 -22.96 -0.62 13.05
N GLU A 73 -21.85 -0.60 13.80
CA GLU A 73 -20.53 -0.39 13.22
C GLU A 73 -20.10 -1.53 12.29
N THR A 74 -20.50 -2.78 12.59
CA THR A 74 -20.20 -3.95 11.75
C THR A 74 -21.01 -3.94 10.45
N MET A 75 -22.30 -3.58 10.49
CA MET A 75 -23.11 -3.33 9.30
C MET A 75 -22.57 -2.15 8.48
N ARG A 76 -22.09 -1.08 9.13
CA ARG A 76 -21.51 0.09 8.46
C ARG A 76 -20.19 -0.22 7.76
N ARG A 77 -19.35 -1.10 8.32
CA ARG A 77 -18.07 -1.53 7.71
C ARG A 77 -18.24 -2.52 6.56
N SER A 78 -19.33 -3.30 6.58
CA SER A 78 -19.64 -4.26 5.52
C SER A 78 -20.45 -3.66 4.37
N ASP A 79 -21.03 -2.47 4.55
CA ASP A 79 -21.86 -1.70 3.60
C ASP A 79 -23.15 -2.42 3.13
N ILE A 80 -23.53 -3.52 3.80
CA ILE A 80 -24.72 -4.32 3.50
C ILE A 80 -26.02 -3.57 3.87
N ALA A 81 -25.93 -2.58 4.77
CA ALA A 81 -27.09 -1.85 5.30
C ALA A 81 -27.92 -1.09 4.25
N GLY A 82 -27.33 -0.72 3.09
CA GLY A 82 -28.07 -0.15 1.96
C GLY A 82 -28.89 -1.21 1.25
N PRO A 83 -28.24 -2.18 0.57
CA PRO A 83 -28.92 -3.27 -0.16
C PRO A 83 -29.99 -3.99 0.68
N TYR A 84 -29.71 -4.30 1.94
CA TYR A 84 -30.67 -4.98 2.82
C TYR A 84 -31.93 -4.15 3.13
N LEU A 85 -31.82 -2.82 3.22
CA LEU A 85 -33.00 -1.96 3.37
C LEU A 85 -33.77 -1.82 2.04
N GLU A 86 -33.07 -1.74 0.91
CA GLU A 86 -33.69 -1.63 -0.41
C GLU A 86 -34.48 -2.89 -0.80
N GLU A 87 -33.93 -4.08 -0.54
CA GLU A 87 -34.62 -5.38 -0.73
C GLU A 87 -35.84 -5.50 0.21
N ALA A 88 -35.74 -4.96 1.43
CA ALA A 88 -36.87 -4.83 2.36
C ALA A 88 -37.93 -3.78 1.94
N GLY A 89 -37.72 -3.06 0.82
CA GLY A 89 -38.60 -2.00 0.34
C GLY A 89 -38.54 -0.69 1.15
N ILE A 90 -37.50 -0.51 1.96
CA ILE A 90 -37.28 0.66 2.82
C ILE A 90 -36.24 1.57 2.18
N ALA A 91 -36.61 2.82 1.89
CA ALA A 91 -35.67 3.80 1.34
C ALA A 91 -34.51 4.06 2.33
N PRO A 92 -33.24 3.76 1.96
CA PRO A 92 -32.13 3.88 2.90
C PRO A 92 -31.76 5.34 3.18
N PRO A 93 -31.48 5.72 4.44
CA PRO A 93 -30.95 7.03 4.79
C PRO A 93 -29.63 7.37 4.06
N THR A 94 -29.45 8.65 3.74
CA THR A 94 -28.21 9.15 3.13
C THR A 94 -27.03 9.04 4.09
N ASP A 95 -27.23 9.27 5.39
CA ASP A 95 -26.18 9.14 6.39
C ASP A 95 -25.86 7.65 6.67
N PRO A 96 -24.58 7.22 6.60
CA PRO A 96 -24.20 5.83 6.82
C PRO A 96 -24.50 5.29 8.23
N VAL A 97 -24.49 6.14 9.26
CA VAL A 97 -24.74 5.72 10.65
C VAL A 97 -26.23 5.55 10.88
N GLU A 98 -27.07 6.48 10.42
CA GLU A 98 -28.53 6.35 10.43
C GLU A 98 -28.98 5.12 9.61
N ARG A 99 -28.39 4.90 8.43
CA ARG A 99 -28.68 3.74 7.57
C ARG A 99 -28.39 2.42 8.28
N SER A 100 -27.19 2.31 8.88
CA SER A 100 -26.78 1.10 9.60
C SER A 100 -27.60 0.88 10.88
N THR A 101 -27.96 1.97 11.58
CA THR A 101 -28.87 1.95 12.73
C THR A 101 -30.27 1.45 12.35
N LEU A 102 -30.79 1.89 11.20
CA LEU A 102 -32.08 1.46 10.69
C LEU A 102 -32.05 -0.01 10.27
N ALA A 103 -30.99 -0.45 9.59
CA ALA A 103 -30.79 -1.85 9.19
C ALA A 103 -30.73 -2.81 10.40
N VAL A 104 -29.98 -2.48 11.45
CA VAL A 104 -29.95 -3.27 12.70
C VAL A 104 -31.33 -3.28 13.39
N THR A 105 -32.01 -2.13 13.46
CA THR A 105 -33.36 -2.05 14.06
C THR A 105 -34.38 -2.89 13.26
N TYR A 106 -34.29 -2.86 11.93
CA TYR A 106 -35.12 -3.65 11.03
C TYR A 106 -34.85 -5.15 11.17
N PHE A 107 -33.58 -5.58 11.24
CA PHE A 107 -33.22 -6.97 11.54
C PHE A 107 -33.84 -7.48 12.85
N LEU A 108 -33.74 -6.73 13.95
CA LEU A 108 -34.37 -7.12 15.22
C LEU A 108 -35.90 -7.18 15.12
N ALA A 109 -36.52 -6.23 14.42
CA ALA A 109 -37.97 -6.24 14.19
C ALA A 109 -38.41 -7.45 13.34
N ARG A 110 -37.64 -7.78 12.29
CA ARG A 110 -37.84 -8.93 11.38
C ARG A 110 -37.67 -10.27 12.10
N LEU A 111 -36.69 -10.36 13.00
CA LEU A 111 -36.35 -11.56 13.77
C LEU A 111 -37.53 -12.03 14.64
N TRP A 112 -38.24 -11.12 15.32
CA TRP A 112 -39.37 -11.48 16.20
C TRP A 112 -40.76 -11.19 15.61
N ASP A 113 -40.88 -10.80 14.33
CA ASP A 113 -42.18 -10.44 13.75
C ASP A 113 -43.24 -11.56 13.83
N GLY A 114 -44.40 -11.28 14.42
CA GLY A 114 -45.44 -12.28 14.66
C GLY A 114 -45.14 -13.29 15.78
N CYS A 115 -44.03 -13.16 16.52
CA CYS A 115 -43.76 -13.95 17.73
C CYS A 115 -44.47 -13.33 18.94
N ALA A 116 -44.93 -14.17 19.88
CA ALA A 116 -45.55 -13.71 21.14
C ALA A 116 -44.54 -13.55 22.31
N THR A 117 -43.32 -14.08 22.14
CA THR A 117 -42.20 -14.04 23.08
C THR A 117 -40.91 -13.66 22.33
N PHE A 118 -39.87 -13.26 23.07
CA PHE A 118 -38.56 -12.90 22.51
C PHE A 118 -37.54 -14.05 22.56
N GLU A 119 -38.00 -15.30 22.70
CA GLU A 119 -37.12 -16.47 22.59
C GLU A 119 -36.48 -16.51 21.19
N ILE A 120 -35.21 -16.91 21.11
CA ILE A 120 -34.49 -17.04 19.85
C ILE A 120 -34.72 -18.44 19.30
N ASP A 121 -35.48 -18.51 18.21
CA ASP A 121 -35.61 -19.71 17.39
C ASP A 121 -34.42 -19.79 16.41
N ASP A 122 -33.67 -20.90 16.45
CA ASP A 122 -32.43 -21.06 15.68
C ASP A 122 -32.66 -21.06 14.16
N ASP A 123 -33.76 -21.65 13.67
CA ASP A 123 -34.10 -21.72 12.25
C ASP A 123 -34.49 -20.34 11.73
N ARG A 124 -35.30 -19.60 12.50
CA ARG A 124 -35.74 -18.24 12.18
C ARG A 124 -34.59 -17.23 12.28
N PHE A 125 -33.70 -17.38 13.26
CA PHE A 125 -32.46 -16.59 13.33
C PHE A 125 -31.55 -16.89 12.12
N ALA A 126 -31.38 -18.16 11.76
CA ALA A 126 -30.61 -18.54 10.59
C ALA A 126 -31.20 -17.96 9.29
N ALA A 127 -32.53 -17.93 9.14
CA ALA A 127 -33.21 -17.30 8.01
C ALA A 127 -33.03 -15.76 7.98
N ALA A 128 -33.24 -15.07 9.11
CA ALA A 128 -33.08 -13.61 9.18
C ALA A 128 -31.62 -13.16 8.96
N VAL A 129 -30.63 -13.98 9.35
CA VAL A 129 -29.23 -13.74 9.02
C VAL A 129 -28.92 -14.09 7.56
N ALA A 130 -29.54 -15.13 6.99
CA ALA A 130 -29.41 -15.45 5.57
C ALA A 130 -29.92 -14.29 4.68
N GLU A 131 -31.07 -13.68 5.02
CA GLU A 131 -31.59 -12.48 4.33
C GLU A 131 -30.55 -11.35 4.25
N ILE A 132 -29.70 -11.17 5.28
CA ILE A 132 -28.60 -10.18 5.27
C ILE A 132 -27.35 -10.70 4.53
N GLU A 133 -26.99 -11.98 4.71
CA GLU A 133 -25.84 -12.60 4.04
C GLU A 133 -26.04 -12.66 2.51
N ASP A 134 -27.28 -12.82 2.04
CA ASP A 134 -27.66 -12.86 0.63
C ASP A 134 -27.53 -11.45 0.00
N CYS A 135 -27.92 -10.39 0.71
CA CYS A 135 -27.60 -8.99 0.35
C CYS A 135 -26.09 -8.66 0.38
N ALA A 136 -25.24 -9.58 0.84
CA ALA A 136 -23.77 -9.47 0.82
C ALA A 136 -23.11 -10.34 -0.26
N GLU A 137 -23.90 -11.01 -1.09
CA GLU A 137 -23.43 -11.69 -2.29
C GLU A 137 -22.98 -10.65 -3.34
N PRO A 138 -21.92 -10.94 -4.11
CA PRO A 138 -21.45 -10.06 -5.17
C PRO A 138 -22.46 -9.99 -6.32
N ASP A 139 -22.79 -8.78 -6.79
CA ASP A 139 -23.69 -8.55 -7.92
C ASP A 139 -23.27 -9.35 -9.19
N GLU A 140 -24.22 -9.54 -10.11
CA GLU A 140 -23.92 -10.06 -11.44
C GLU A 140 -22.89 -9.15 -12.13
N GLY A 141 -21.71 -9.70 -12.42
CA GLY A 141 -20.56 -8.97 -12.93
C GLY A 141 -19.46 -8.63 -11.90
N GLU A 142 -19.54 -8.99 -10.62
CA GLU A 142 -18.44 -8.70 -9.66
C GLU A 142 -17.39 -9.83 -9.56
N VAL A 143 -16.10 -9.47 -9.49
CA VAL A 143 -14.99 -10.39 -9.16
C VAL A 143 -14.52 -10.16 -7.73
N GLU A 144 -14.53 -11.22 -6.92
CA GLU A 144 -13.96 -11.23 -5.57
C GLU A 144 -12.66 -12.04 -5.56
N ALA A 145 -11.58 -11.45 -5.09
CA ALA A 145 -10.26 -12.06 -5.02
C ALA A 145 -9.70 -12.00 -3.60
N ILE A 146 -9.09 -13.09 -3.14
CA ILE A 146 -8.45 -13.21 -1.83
C ILE A 146 -7.03 -13.76 -1.93
N VAL A 147 -6.10 -13.20 -1.15
CA VAL A 147 -4.70 -13.65 -1.07
C VAL A 147 -4.21 -13.62 0.38
N PRO A 148 -3.69 -14.73 0.93
CA PRO A 148 -3.10 -14.74 2.26
C PRO A 148 -1.90 -13.80 2.38
N LEU A 149 -1.84 -13.06 3.49
CA LEU A 149 -0.72 -12.23 3.86
C LEU A 149 0.32 -13.06 4.63
N MET A 150 1.53 -13.08 4.09
CA MET A 150 2.66 -13.77 4.69
C MET A 150 3.41 -12.83 5.65
N GLY A 151 3.55 -13.25 6.91
CA GLY A 151 4.27 -12.52 7.96
C GLY A 151 3.45 -11.46 8.70
N PHE A 152 2.20 -11.22 8.31
CA PHE A 152 1.33 -10.19 8.87
C PHE A 152 0.52 -10.67 10.09
N GLN A 153 0.38 -9.80 11.10
CA GLN A 153 -0.47 -9.97 12.28
C GLN A 153 -1.13 -8.64 12.68
N MET A 154 -2.37 -8.70 13.14
CA MET A 154 -3.04 -7.59 13.84
C MET A 154 -4.00 -8.12 14.92
N SER A 155 -4.43 -7.28 15.85
CA SER A 155 -5.44 -7.64 16.86
C SER A 155 -6.87 -7.65 16.30
N ALA A 156 -7.16 -6.77 15.34
CA ALA A 156 -8.49 -6.62 14.74
C ALA A 156 -8.87 -7.81 13.84
N THR A 157 -10.17 -8.08 13.75
CA THR A 157 -10.77 -9.05 12.81
C THR A 157 -10.70 -8.57 11.35
N ARG A 158 -10.82 -7.26 11.15
CA ARG A 158 -10.89 -6.60 9.85
C ARG A 158 -10.21 -5.23 9.89
N LEU A 159 -9.58 -4.85 8.77
CA LEU A 159 -9.07 -3.51 8.49
C LEU A 159 -9.40 -3.14 7.05
N ASP A 160 -10.17 -2.07 6.85
CA ASP A 160 -10.53 -1.57 5.53
C ASP A 160 -9.53 -0.53 5.02
N LEU A 161 -9.09 -0.70 3.78
CA LEU A 161 -8.12 0.15 3.09
C LEU A 161 -8.70 0.59 1.74
N ASN A 162 -8.06 1.56 1.09
CA ASN A 162 -8.49 2.07 -0.21
C ASN A 162 -8.52 0.97 -1.30
N GLY A 163 -9.73 0.49 -1.62
CA GLY A 163 -10.01 -0.53 -2.65
C GLY A 163 -9.80 -1.99 -2.23
N ALA A 164 -9.50 -2.27 -0.96
CA ALA A 164 -9.31 -3.64 -0.44
C ALA A 164 -9.44 -3.69 1.08
N SER A 165 -9.80 -4.84 1.63
CA SER A 165 -9.82 -5.09 3.07
C SER A 165 -8.77 -6.14 3.45
N ILE A 166 -8.27 -6.09 4.68
CA ILE A 166 -7.50 -7.18 5.30
C ILE A 166 -8.39 -7.83 6.35
N VAL A 167 -8.66 -9.11 6.21
CA VAL A 167 -9.59 -9.87 7.07
C VAL A 167 -8.91 -11.09 7.69
N ARG A 168 -9.33 -11.47 8.89
CA ARG A 168 -8.91 -12.70 9.57
C ARG A 168 -9.62 -13.89 8.93
N ALA A 169 -8.89 -14.93 8.53
CA ALA A 169 -9.41 -16.00 7.66
C ALA A 169 -10.40 -16.95 8.35
N ASP A 170 -10.49 -16.93 9.67
CA ASP A 170 -11.50 -17.61 10.49
C ASP A 170 -12.79 -16.79 10.66
N ALA A 171 -12.78 -15.51 10.27
CA ALA A 171 -13.92 -14.60 10.33
C ALA A 171 -14.67 -14.49 8.99
N VAL A 172 -14.24 -15.20 7.94
CA VAL A 172 -14.83 -15.17 6.60
C VAL A 172 -14.91 -16.56 5.99
N ASP A 173 -15.98 -16.84 5.24
CA ASP A 173 -16.08 -18.09 4.48
C ASP A 173 -15.14 -18.09 3.26
N VAL A 174 -14.08 -18.90 3.35
CA VAL A 174 -12.99 -19.01 2.37
C VAL A 174 -12.50 -20.45 2.24
N PRO A 175 -11.83 -20.83 1.14
CA PRO A 175 -11.27 -22.17 0.97
C PRO A 175 -10.34 -22.55 2.14
N ALA A 176 -10.46 -23.79 2.63
CA ALA A 176 -9.68 -24.25 3.79
C ALA A 176 -8.15 -24.20 3.58
N GLU A 177 -7.69 -24.19 2.32
CA GLU A 177 -6.28 -23.93 1.96
C GLU A 177 -5.87 -22.48 2.26
N ALA A 178 -6.72 -21.50 1.93
CA ALA A 178 -6.51 -20.09 2.22
C ALA A 178 -6.50 -19.82 3.73
N ALA A 179 -7.42 -20.45 4.47
CA ALA A 179 -7.52 -20.30 5.92
C ALA A 179 -6.30 -20.86 6.67
N ARG A 180 -5.77 -22.02 6.28
CA ARG A 180 -4.59 -22.61 6.94
C ARG A 180 -3.29 -21.91 6.56
N GLY A 181 -3.14 -21.51 5.30
CA GLY A 181 -1.94 -20.86 4.75
C GLY A 181 -0.73 -21.80 4.65
N GLU A 182 0.01 -21.74 3.54
CA GLU A 182 1.29 -22.42 3.37
C GLU A 182 2.38 -21.69 4.20
N ARG A 183 2.37 -21.89 5.53
CA ARG A 183 3.24 -21.17 6.49
C ARG A 183 4.62 -21.81 6.63
N PRO A 184 5.72 -21.08 6.34
CA PRO A 184 7.07 -21.57 6.59
C PRO A 184 7.63 -21.26 7.99
N SER A 185 6.92 -20.48 8.85
CA SER A 185 7.51 -20.00 10.12
C SER A 185 6.54 -19.54 11.22
N GLY A 186 5.22 -19.75 11.10
CA GLY A 186 4.23 -19.36 12.11
C GLY A 186 3.70 -20.58 12.89
N ALA A 187 3.28 -20.39 14.13
CA ALA A 187 2.67 -21.48 14.89
C ALA A 187 1.26 -21.79 14.35
N ALA A 188 0.83 -23.05 14.43
CA ALA A 188 -0.44 -23.50 13.83
C ALA A 188 -1.70 -22.85 14.46
N TRP A 189 -1.57 -22.19 15.60
CA TRP A 189 -2.66 -21.53 16.33
C TRP A 189 -2.75 -20.01 16.08
N GLU A 190 -1.74 -19.38 15.47
CA GLU A 190 -1.82 -17.94 15.15
C GLU A 190 -2.83 -17.72 14.01
N PRO A 191 -3.65 -16.65 14.00
CA PRO A 191 -4.65 -16.41 12.95
C PRO A 191 -4.00 -16.09 11.59
N THR A 192 -4.60 -16.57 10.50
CA THR A 192 -4.20 -16.18 9.13
C THR A 192 -4.93 -14.89 8.75
N PHE A 193 -4.26 -13.97 8.07
CA PHE A 193 -4.89 -12.80 7.49
C PHE A 193 -4.87 -12.89 5.96
N LEU A 194 -5.92 -12.40 5.31
CA LEU A 194 -6.09 -12.36 3.86
C LEU A 194 -6.28 -10.91 3.43
N ILE A 195 -5.70 -10.49 2.31
CA ILE A 195 -6.24 -9.34 1.58
C ILE A 195 -7.44 -9.84 0.77
N SER A 196 -8.56 -9.12 0.83
CA SER A 196 -9.73 -9.27 -0.04
C SER A 196 -9.92 -8.01 -0.88
N ALA A 197 -10.18 -8.16 -2.16
CA ALA A 197 -10.59 -7.07 -3.06
C ALA A 197 -11.78 -7.50 -3.91
N ARG A 198 -12.75 -6.60 -4.08
CA ARG A 198 -13.85 -6.71 -5.02
C ARG A 198 -13.65 -5.74 -6.15
N VAL A 199 -13.91 -6.18 -7.38
CA VAL A 199 -13.76 -5.40 -8.59
C VAL A 199 -14.88 -5.77 -9.55
N SER A 200 -15.77 -4.83 -9.80
CA SER A 200 -16.82 -4.96 -10.80
C SER A 200 -16.19 -5.14 -12.20
N LEU A 201 -16.79 -6.01 -13.00
CA LEU A 201 -16.44 -6.23 -14.40
C LEU A 201 -16.98 -5.07 -15.24
N ASP A 202 -16.27 -4.81 -16.32
CA ASP A 202 -16.74 -3.86 -17.33
C ASP A 202 -17.67 -4.65 -18.27
N PRO A 203 -18.96 -4.28 -18.43
CA PRO A 203 -19.90 -5.03 -19.26
C PRO A 203 -19.44 -5.15 -20.72
N ASP A 204 -18.66 -4.19 -21.21
CA ASP A 204 -18.10 -4.21 -22.58
C ASP A 204 -16.68 -4.82 -22.65
N GLY A 205 -16.02 -5.04 -21.50
CA GLY A 205 -14.60 -5.45 -21.41
C GLY A 205 -14.32 -6.86 -20.90
N GLY A 206 -15.33 -7.54 -20.35
CA GLY A 206 -15.21 -8.91 -19.84
C GLY A 206 -14.16 -9.09 -18.72
N LEU A 207 -13.63 -10.31 -18.59
CA LEU A 207 -12.58 -10.63 -17.59
C LEU A 207 -11.22 -9.98 -17.90
N GLY A 208 -11.05 -9.46 -19.11
CA GLY A 208 -9.83 -8.88 -19.70
C GLY A 208 -9.34 -7.57 -19.07
N GLY A 209 -9.06 -7.59 -17.77
CA GLY A 209 -8.50 -6.45 -17.05
C GLY A 209 -8.82 -6.45 -15.55
N ALA A 210 -9.84 -7.18 -15.10
CA ALA A 210 -10.17 -7.30 -13.68
C ALA A 210 -8.99 -7.89 -12.88
N GLY A 211 -8.32 -8.92 -13.41
CA GLY A 211 -7.11 -9.48 -12.80
C GLY A 211 -5.96 -8.47 -12.63
N GLU A 212 -5.74 -7.58 -13.60
CA GLU A 212 -4.72 -6.53 -13.47
C GLU A 212 -5.14 -5.45 -12.46
N ARG A 213 -6.43 -5.11 -12.39
CA ARG A 213 -6.97 -4.18 -11.37
C ARG A 213 -6.77 -4.75 -9.97
N VAL A 214 -7.13 -6.02 -9.74
CA VAL A 214 -6.90 -6.73 -8.47
C VAL A 214 -5.42 -6.80 -8.11
N ALA A 215 -4.56 -7.19 -9.06
CA ALA A 215 -3.10 -7.25 -8.85
C ALA A 215 -2.53 -5.90 -8.39
N ARG A 216 -2.87 -4.83 -9.11
CA ARG A 216 -2.43 -3.46 -8.82
C ARG A 216 -2.94 -2.97 -7.46
N THR A 217 -4.14 -3.37 -7.06
CA THR A 217 -4.70 -3.08 -5.73
C THR A 217 -3.92 -3.81 -4.63
N PHE A 218 -3.64 -5.11 -4.77
CA PHE A 218 -2.84 -5.86 -3.78
C PHE A 218 -1.41 -5.36 -3.69
N GLU A 219 -0.76 -5.05 -4.82
CA GLU A 219 0.56 -4.39 -4.84
C GLU A 219 0.52 -3.06 -4.07
N ARG A 220 -0.49 -2.21 -4.33
CA ARG A 220 -0.67 -0.93 -3.60
C ARG A 220 -0.84 -1.14 -2.09
N VAL A 221 -1.63 -2.13 -1.66
CA VAL A 221 -1.80 -2.46 -0.24
C VAL A 221 -0.48 -2.90 0.39
N VAL A 222 0.25 -3.83 -0.24
CA VAL A 222 1.53 -4.33 0.30
C VAL A 222 2.58 -3.22 0.35
N THR A 223 2.69 -2.38 -0.68
CA THR A 223 3.54 -1.18 -0.66
C THR A 223 3.13 -0.20 0.44
N THR A 224 1.83 -0.02 0.67
CA THR A 224 1.33 0.86 1.75
C THR A 224 1.76 0.36 3.13
N LEU A 225 1.65 -0.94 3.39
CA LEU A 225 2.16 -1.58 4.61
C LEU A 225 3.68 -1.41 4.74
N ARG A 226 4.44 -1.73 3.68
CA ARG A 226 5.92 -1.62 3.63
C ARG A 226 6.42 -0.18 3.79
N LEU A 227 5.64 0.83 3.39
CA LEU A 227 5.93 2.26 3.58
C LEU A 227 5.48 2.81 4.93
N TYR A 228 4.45 2.24 5.55
CA TYR A 228 3.97 2.68 6.86
C TYR A 228 4.98 2.38 7.97
N LYS A 229 5.54 1.16 7.99
CA LYS A 229 6.36 0.62 9.10
C LYS A 229 7.34 -0.44 8.58
N ALA A 230 8.45 -0.62 9.29
CA ALA A 230 9.36 -1.74 9.03
C ALA A 230 8.72 -3.09 9.37
N GLY A 231 8.91 -4.09 8.52
CA GLY A 231 8.47 -5.46 8.77
C GLY A 231 8.44 -6.34 7.52
N GLY A 232 8.49 -7.65 7.75
CA GLY A 232 8.40 -8.68 6.72
C GLY A 232 6.95 -8.99 6.35
N VAL A 233 6.40 -8.28 5.37
CA VAL A 233 5.07 -8.54 4.80
C VAL A 233 5.13 -8.76 3.28
N GLY A 234 4.31 -9.68 2.79
CA GLY A 234 4.13 -9.95 1.36
C GLY A 234 2.91 -10.82 1.10
N LEU A 235 2.58 -11.03 -0.17
CA LEU A 235 1.53 -11.95 -0.60
C LEU A 235 2.03 -13.40 -0.56
N ALA A 236 1.12 -14.34 -0.31
CA ALA A 236 1.37 -15.76 -0.56
C ALA A 236 1.54 -16.04 -2.07
N PRO A 237 2.25 -17.10 -2.48
CA PRO A 237 2.43 -17.47 -3.90
C PRO A 237 1.12 -17.87 -4.60
N HIS A 238 0.07 -18.17 -3.82
CA HIS A 238 -1.24 -18.61 -4.29
C HIS A 238 -2.34 -17.71 -3.72
N GLY A 239 -3.35 -17.43 -4.54
CA GLY A 239 -4.58 -16.75 -4.17
C GLY A 239 -5.80 -17.50 -4.68
N TRP A 240 -6.99 -16.98 -4.40
CA TRP A 240 -8.25 -17.52 -4.89
C TRP A 240 -9.12 -16.39 -5.44
N VAL A 241 -9.85 -16.68 -6.52
CA VAL A 241 -10.77 -15.76 -7.18
C VAL A 241 -12.11 -16.45 -7.40
N ARG A 242 -13.21 -15.70 -7.28
CA ARG A 242 -14.53 -16.09 -7.75
C ARG A 242 -15.21 -14.93 -8.48
N VAL A 243 -16.16 -15.26 -9.35
CA VAL A 243 -16.94 -14.31 -10.15
C VAL A 243 -18.42 -14.54 -9.80
N SER A 244 -19.16 -13.48 -9.43
CA SER A 244 -20.60 -13.51 -9.12
C SER A 244 -21.04 -14.76 -8.34
N GLY A 245 -20.42 -14.99 -7.19
CA GLY A 245 -20.79 -16.07 -6.28
C GLY A 245 -20.23 -17.47 -6.61
N ASP A 246 -19.68 -17.68 -7.82
CA ASP A 246 -19.16 -18.98 -8.30
C ASP A 246 -18.10 -19.61 -7.37
N ARG A 247 -17.79 -20.89 -7.59
CA ARG A 247 -16.74 -21.64 -6.90
C ARG A 247 -15.40 -20.90 -6.93
N TRP A 248 -14.71 -20.88 -5.79
CA TRP A 248 -13.34 -20.38 -5.68
C TRP A 248 -12.40 -21.15 -6.62
N ARG A 249 -11.65 -20.42 -7.45
CA ARG A 249 -10.61 -20.92 -8.36
C ARG A 249 -9.24 -20.44 -7.86
N ARG A 250 -8.27 -21.35 -7.74
CA ARG A 250 -6.90 -21.02 -7.28
C ARG A 250 -6.12 -20.33 -8.40
N ILE A 251 -5.41 -19.26 -8.07
CA ILE A 251 -4.54 -18.50 -8.98
C ILE A 251 -3.11 -18.42 -8.43
N ALA A 252 -2.12 -18.28 -9.31
CA ALA A 252 -0.77 -17.91 -8.94
C ALA A 252 -0.65 -16.39 -8.84
N THR A 253 -0.07 -15.88 -7.75
CA THR A 253 0.13 -14.43 -7.55
C THR A 253 1.44 -13.91 -8.14
N GLY A 254 2.39 -14.81 -8.42
CA GLY A 254 3.77 -14.45 -8.79
C GLY A 254 4.57 -13.79 -7.66
N ALA A 255 4.07 -13.80 -6.43
CA ALA A 255 4.69 -13.09 -5.31
C ALA A 255 5.97 -13.75 -4.81
N GLY A 256 6.98 -12.93 -4.52
CA GLY A 256 8.21 -13.36 -3.84
C GLY A 256 7.96 -13.69 -2.37
N ARG A 257 8.81 -14.55 -1.79
CA ARG A 257 8.78 -14.82 -0.34
C ARG A 257 9.22 -13.55 0.42
N PRO A 258 8.43 -13.02 1.37
CA PRO A 258 8.83 -11.85 2.12
C PRO A 258 10.03 -12.14 3.03
N ARG A 259 10.81 -11.09 3.31
CA ARG A 259 11.94 -11.10 4.24
C ARG A 259 11.49 -11.47 5.66
N ALA A 260 12.40 -12.07 6.44
CA ALA A 260 12.16 -12.40 7.84
C ALA A 260 12.07 -11.13 8.70
N GLY A 261 11.25 -11.19 9.76
CA GLY A 261 11.02 -10.09 10.71
C GLY A 261 9.56 -9.97 11.17
N GLY A 262 8.62 -10.45 10.34
CA GLY A 262 7.18 -10.31 10.58
C GLY A 262 6.72 -8.86 10.51
N TYR A 263 5.41 -8.66 10.55
CA TYR A 263 4.77 -7.35 10.48
C TYR A 263 3.56 -7.35 11.42
N ARG A 264 3.63 -6.58 12.51
CA ARG A 264 2.56 -6.50 13.50
C ARG A 264 1.99 -5.09 13.57
N LEU A 265 0.70 -4.96 13.28
CA LEU A 265 -0.06 -3.75 13.58
C LEU A 265 -0.56 -3.79 15.02
N LEU A 266 -0.42 -2.64 15.69
CA LEU A 266 -1.04 -2.37 16.98
C LEU A 266 -2.42 -1.72 16.76
N GLU A 267 -3.23 -1.67 17.80
CA GLU A 267 -4.61 -1.16 17.74
C GLU A 267 -4.68 0.31 17.26
N GLY A 268 -3.74 1.16 17.72
CA GLY A 268 -3.60 2.54 17.26
C GLY A 268 -2.97 2.72 15.86
N ASP A 269 -2.45 1.66 15.22
CA ASP A 269 -1.84 1.78 13.88
C ASP A 269 -2.92 1.82 12.78
N ALA A 270 -4.15 1.33 13.06
CA ALA A 270 -5.19 1.07 12.07
C ALA A 270 -5.71 2.32 11.35
N GLU A 271 -6.08 3.37 12.08
CA GLU A 271 -6.64 4.61 11.53
C GLU A 271 -5.60 5.33 10.66
N ALA A 272 -4.38 5.51 11.18
CA ALA A 272 -3.28 6.15 10.46
C ALA A 272 -2.86 5.39 9.20
N LEU A 273 -3.03 4.05 9.17
CA LEU A 273 -2.79 3.23 7.99
C LEU A 273 -3.94 3.34 6.97
N ALA A 274 -5.19 3.42 7.43
CA ALA A 274 -6.36 3.64 6.58
C ALA A 274 -6.30 5.04 5.92
N ASP A 275 -5.92 6.08 6.66
CA ASP A 275 -5.58 7.41 6.14
C ASP A 275 -4.49 7.34 5.08
N LEU A 276 -3.34 6.74 5.40
CA LEU A 276 -2.23 6.61 4.46
C LEU A 276 -2.67 5.88 3.17
N SER A 277 -3.52 4.86 3.25
CA SER A 277 -4.03 4.14 2.07
C SER A 277 -4.91 5.02 1.17
N ARG A 278 -5.64 5.99 1.75
CA ARG A 278 -6.43 6.99 1.01
C ARG A 278 -5.53 8.07 0.40
N THR A 279 -4.50 8.50 1.12
CA THR A 279 -3.54 9.53 0.65
C THR A 279 -2.55 8.98 -0.39
N ILE A 280 -2.20 7.69 -0.38
CA ILE A 280 -1.35 7.04 -1.39
C ILE A 280 -2.11 6.96 -2.72
N ASN A 281 -2.09 8.09 -3.42
CA ASN A 281 -2.47 8.19 -4.81
C ASN A 281 -1.18 8.08 -5.63
N VAL A 282 -0.82 6.85 -6.00
CA VAL A 282 0.29 6.57 -6.94
C VAL A 282 -0.11 7.05 -8.33
N HIS A 283 -0.20 8.37 -8.50
CA HIS A 283 -0.44 8.99 -9.78
C HIS A 283 0.69 8.56 -10.73
N GLN A 284 0.33 7.79 -11.75
CA GLN A 284 1.27 7.30 -12.77
C GLN A 284 2.01 8.44 -13.50
N GLN A 285 1.45 9.65 -13.43
CA GLN A 285 2.00 10.92 -13.94
C GLN A 285 3.05 11.57 -13.00
N ARG A 286 3.01 11.31 -11.68
CA ARG A 286 3.93 11.93 -10.71
C ARG A 286 5.28 11.20 -10.70
N VAL A 287 6.19 11.75 -11.51
CA VAL A 287 7.65 11.55 -11.50
C VAL A 287 8.12 10.11 -11.77
N LYS A 288 8.69 9.88 -12.97
CA LYS A 288 9.36 8.62 -13.36
C LYS A 288 10.45 8.17 -12.36
N ARG A 289 11.07 9.12 -11.63
CA ARG A 289 12.06 8.85 -10.57
C ARG A 289 11.43 8.20 -9.33
N LEU A 290 10.32 8.73 -8.81
CA LEU A 290 9.64 8.19 -7.63
C LEU A 290 9.19 6.74 -7.87
N ARG A 291 8.55 6.46 -9.01
CA ARG A 291 8.17 5.09 -9.39
C ARG A 291 9.38 4.15 -9.46
N ARG A 292 10.52 4.61 -9.97
CA ARG A 292 11.76 3.81 -10.05
C ARG A 292 12.42 3.59 -8.68
N ALA A 293 12.35 4.57 -7.79
CA ALA A 293 12.83 4.45 -6.42
C ALA A 293 11.96 3.48 -5.59
N LEU A 294 10.62 3.56 -5.72
CA LEU A 294 9.69 2.60 -5.14
C LEU A 294 9.98 1.16 -5.62
N LEU A 295 10.13 0.94 -6.93
CA LEU A 295 10.47 -0.39 -7.47
C LEU A 295 11.81 -0.94 -6.93
N ARG A 296 12.79 -0.07 -6.62
CA ARG A 296 14.06 -0.46 -6.01
C ARG A 296 13.93 -0.74 -4.52
N PHE A 297 13.15 0.04 -3.79
CA PHE A 297 12.80 -0.21 -2.39
C PHE A 297 12.09 -1.56 -2.23
N GLU A 298 11.06 -1.84 -3.05
CA GLU A 298 10.37 -3.14 -3.05
C GLU A 298 11.31 -4.31 -3.39
N ALA A 299 12.22 -4.13 -4.38
CA ALA A 299 13.23 -5.13 -4.71
C ALA A 299 14.24 -5.37 -3.58
N GLY A 300 14.58 -4.33 -2.80
CA GLY A 300 15.39 -4.41 -1.59
C GLY A 300 14.71 -5.19 -0.47
N LEU A 301 13.41 -4.94 -0.24
CA LEU A 301 12.61 -5.67 0.76
C LEU A 301 12.37 -7.15 0.42
N ASP A 302 12.44 -7.51 -0.86
CA ASP A 302 12.40 -8.92 -1.32
C ASP A 302 13.77 -9.63 -1.21
N ARG A 303 14.86 -8.94 -0.83
CA ARG A 303 16.17 -9.58 -0.56
C ARG A 303 16.15 -10.35 0.76
N ARG A 304 17.07 -11.34 0.88
CA ARG A 304 17.15 -12.22 2.06
C ARG A 304 17.68 -11.52 3.32
N GLY A 305 18.56 -10.54 3.18
CA GLY A 305 19.12 -9.78 4.30
C GLY A 305 19.23 -8.27 4.02
N ALA A 306 19.38 -7.49 5.10
CA ALA A 306 19.52 -6.02 5.01
C ALA A 306 20.73 -5.60 4.16
N ILE A 307 21.85 -6.32 4.29
CA ILE A 307 23.10 -6.04 3.58
C ILE A 307 22.93 -6.26 2.06
N ASP A 308 22.21 -7.31 1.65
CA ASP A 308 21.88 -7.56 0.24
C ASP A 308 20.98 -6.45 -0.33
N ALA A 309 20.08 -5.90 0.49
CA ALA A 309 19.17 -4.82 0.14
C ALA A 309 19.85 -3.43 0.05
N LEU A 310 21.01 -3.25 0.69
CA LEU A 310 21.69 -1.96 0.81
C LEU A 310 21.92 -1.28 -0.54
N ASN A 311 22.40 -2.02 -1.54
CA ASN A 311 22.64 -1.50 -2.88
C ASN A 311 21.33 -1.05 -3.57
N ASP A 312 20.25 -1.82 -3.44
CA ASP A 312 18.95 -1.43 -4.00
C ASP A 312 18.39 -0.16 -3.30
N HIS A 313 18.59 -0.03 -1.98
CA HIS A 313 18.21 1.18 -1.23
C HIS A 313 19.07 2.41 -1.59
N LEU A 314 20.39 2.27 -1.68
CA LEU A 314 21.29 3.35 -2.10
C LEU A 314 21.01 3.78 -3.54
N LEU A 315 20.74 2.84 -4.45
CA LEU A 315 20.29 3.16 -5.82
C LEU A 315 18.95 3.91 -5.84
N ALA A 316 17.99 3.58 -4.96
CA ALA A 316 16.74 4.32 -4.84
C ALA A 316 16.98 5.77 -4.39
N LEU A 317 17.82 5.99 -3.36
CA LEU A 317 18.21 7.32 -2.89
C LEU A 317 18.95 8.12 -3.98
N ARG A 318 19.88 7.48 -4.71
CA ARG A 318 20.57 8.07 -5.86
C ARG A 318 19.59 8.51 -6.95
N PHE A 319 18.64 7.66 -7.36
CA PHE A 319 17.64 8.02 -8.38
C PHE A 319 16.76 9.21 -8.00
N LEU A 320 16.51 9.43 -6.71
CA LEU A 320 15.78 10.59 -6.21
C LEU A 320 16.68 11.84 -6.15
N LEU A 321 17.83 11.75 -5.48
CA LEU A 321 18.54 12.91 -4.92
C LEU A 321 19.94 13.19 -5.50
N GLU A 322 20.53 12.26 -6.26
CA GLU A 322 21.90 12.40 -6.78
C GLU A 322 21.95 13.23 -8.08
N GLY A 323 22.88 14.18 -8.13
CA GLY A 323 23.08 15.10 -9.25
C GLY A 323 23.28 16.54 -8.77
N GLU A 324 23.56 17.45 -9.69
CA GLU A 324 23.67 18.88 -9.37
C GLU A 324 22.30 19.47 -9.00
N GLY A 325 22.31 20.48 -8.13
CA GLY A 325 21.16 21.22 -7.63
C GLY A 325 21.60 22.53 -6.96
N PRO A 326 20.68 23.47 -6.68
CA PRO A 326 21.01 24.84 -6.24
C PRO A 326 21.97 24.96 -5.06
N ALA A 327 21.90 24.05 -4.08
CA ALA A 327 22.75 24.11 -2.89
C ALA A 327 24.14 23.45 -3.08
N GLY A 328 24.39 22.78 -4.21
CA GLY A 328 25.68 22.12 -4.49
C GLY A 328 26.06 20.95 -3.56
N VAL A 329 25.15 20.54 -2.66
CA VAL A 329 25.45 19.53 -1.62
C VAL A 329 25.40 18.08 -2.13
N GLY A 330 26.15 17.21 -1.46
CA GLY A 330 26.17 15.77 -1.74
C GLY A 330 24.92 15.01 -1.26
N LEU A 331 24.79 13.77 -1.75
CA LEU A 331 23.68 12.86 -1.41
C LEU A 331 23.39 12.73 0.11
N PRO A 332 24.39 12.55 1.02
CA PRO A 332 24.12 12.40 2.45
C PRO A 332 23.36 13.58 3.06
N MET A 333 23.69 14.81 2.65
CA MET A 333 23.06 16.03 3.18
C MET A 333 21.60 16.17 2.73
N ARG A 334 21.30 15.84 1.47
CA ARG A 334 19.91 15.84 0.97
C ARG A 334 19.05 14.77 1.62
N VAL A 335 19.62 13.59 1.89
CA VAL A 335 18.93 12.53 2.64
C VAL A 335 18.61 13.00 4.05
N ALA A 336 19.59 13.60 4.74
CA ALA A 336 19.38 14.15 6.08
C ALA A 336 18.24 15.18 6.10
N ALA A 337 18.26 16.17 5.19
CA ALA A 337 17.24 17.21 5.07
C ALA A 337 15.82 16.66 4.87
N LEU A 338 15.64 15.67 3.98
CA LEU A 338 14.31 15.14 3.64
C LEU A 338 13.79 14.03 4.56
N SER A 339 14.69 13.33 5.26
CA SER A 339 14.33 12.19 6.11
C SER A 339 13.32 12.52 7.21
N GLY A 340 13.24 13.78 7.64
CA GLY A 340 12.47 14.17 8.82
C GLY A 340 13.05 13.63 10.13
N ALA A 341 14.28 13.09 10.11
CA ALA A 341 14.97 12.64 11.31
C ALA A 341 15.24 13.83 12.25
N SER A 342 15.00 13.62 13.54
CA SER A 342 15.29 14.62 14.57
C SER A 342 16.78 14.96 14.67
N ASP A 343 17.65 14.00 14.32
CA ASP A 343 19.08 14.22 14.18
C ASP A 343 19.51 14.04 12.70
N ARG A 344 19.73 15.19 12.04
CA ARG A 344 20.25 15.23 10.66
C ARG A 344 21.74 14.87 10.58
N SER A 345 22.50 15.04 11.66
CA SER A 345 23.92 14.67 11.70
C SER A 345 24.08 13.15 11.66
N GLU A 346 23.29 12.44 12.46
CA GLU A 346 23.23 10.97 12.48
C GLU A 346 22.75 10.41 11.13
N ALA A 347 21.79 11.08 10.49
CA ALA A 347 21.32 10.71 9.14
C ALA A 347 22.40 10.90 8.06
N LYS A 348 23.13 12.03 8.05
CA LYS A 348 24.29 12.28 7.16
C LYS A 348 25.33 11.17 7.33
N GLU A 349 25.78 10.96 8.57
CA GLU A 349 26.85 10.02 8.90
C GLU A 349 26.46 8.56 8.57
N THR A 350 25.19 8.20 8.77
CA THR A 350 24.66 6.88 8.39
C THR A 350 24.80 6.62 6.88
N ILE A 351 24.54 7.62 6.03
CA ILE A 351 24.65 7.48 4.57
C ILE A 351 26.12 7.45 4.13
N GLU A 352 27.01 8.22 4.76
CA GLU A 352 28.45 8.19 4.47
C GLU A 352 29.08 6.84 4.83
N ARG A 353 28.70 6.27 5.99
CA ARG A 353 29.04 4.90 6.38
C ARG A 353 28.47 3.87 5.42
N ALA A 354 27.23 4.04 4.95
CA ALA A 354 26.58 3.13 4.00
C ALA A 354 27.26 3.10 2.62
N ILE A 355 27.69 4.26 2.10
CA ILE A 355 28.46 4.35 0.85
C ILE A 355 29.85 3.70 1.02
N SER A 356 30.47 3.87 2.19
CA SER A 356 31.74 3.21 2.52
C SER A 356 31.59 1.69 2.58
N LEU A 357 30.49 1.20 3.17
CA LEU A 357 30.15 -0.22 3.26
C LEU A 357 29.82 -0.83 1.88
N GLU A 358 29.09 -0.13 1.01
CA GLU A 358 28.86 -0.55 -0.38
C GLU A 358 30.19 -0.75 -1.12
N ARG A 359 31.14 0.18 -0.93
CA ARG A 359 32.48 0.09 -1.52
C ARG A 359 33.28 -1.10 -0.96
N GLU A 360 33.21 -1.36 0.35
CA GLU A 360 33.80 -2.55 1.00
C GLU A 360 33.24 -3.86 0.43
N ILE A 361 31.91 -3.95 0.24
CA ILE A 361 31.26 -5.12 -0.35
C ILE A 361 31.72 -5.37 -1.79
N TRP A 362 32.03 -4.31 -2.55
CA TRP A 362 32.50 -4.42 -3.94
C TRP A 362 34.02 -4.62 -4.08
N SER A 363 34.84 -4.05 -3.19
CA SER A 363 36.30 -4.22 -3.20
C SER A 363 36.76 -5.50 -2.51
N GLY A 364 36.00 -5.98 -1.52
CA GLY A 364 36.41 -7.06 -0.62
C GLY A 364 37.44 -6.65 0.44
N GLU A 365 37.77 -5.36 0.55
CA GLU A 365 38.68 -4.83 1.56
C GLU A 365 37.88 -4.20 2.72
N PRO A 366 38.10 -4.61 3.98
CA PRO A 366 37.33 -4.12 5.11
C PRO A 366 37.61 -2.64 5.40
N ALA A 367 36.57 -1.81 5.38
CA ALA A 367 36.65 -0.38 5.67
C ALA A 367 36.33 -0.05 7.15
N GLN A 368 36.18 -1.07 8.00
CA GLN A 368 35.65 -0.90 9.36
C GLN A 368 36.56 -0.06 10.27
N VAL A 369 36.01 1.07 10.72
CA VAL A 369 36.50 1.82 11.87
C VAL A 369 36.12 1.07 13.16
N PRO A 370 37.06 0.76 14.08
CA PRO A 370 36.74 0.07 15.32
C PRO A 370 35.69 0.83 16.16
N GLY A 371 34.60 0.15 16.52
CA GLY A 371 33.50 0.70 17.33
C GLY A 371 32.29 1.22 16.56
N ALA A 372 32.27 1.11 15.22
CA ALA A 372 31.11 1.45 14.40
C ALA A 372 29.91 0.46 14.60
N PRO A 373 28.67 0.90 14.34
CA PRO A 373 27.49 0.01 14.31
C PRO A 373 27.62 -1.08 13.24
N GLY A 374 26.89 -2.18 13.40
CA GLY A 374 27.00 -3.35 12.51
C GLY A 374 26.56 -3.05 11.07
N PRO A 375 27.12 -3.73 10.05
CA PRO A 375 26.70 -3.59 8.65
C PRO A 375 25.18 -3.80 8.42
N SER A 376 24.56 -4.70 9.20
CA SER A 376 23.11 -4.91 9.24
C SER A 376 22.34 -3.67 9.70
N ASP A 377 22.87 -2.98 10.70
CA ASP A 377 22.21 -1.90 11.43
C ASP A 377 22.29 -0.61 10.60
N ILE A 378 23.43 -0.38 9.95
CA ILE A 378 23.61 0.65 8.93
C ILE A 378 22.58 0.43 7.81
N ALA A 379 22.48 -0.79 7.25
CA ALA A 379 21.55 -1.07 6.17
C ALA A 379 20.07 -0.95 6.57
N ALA A 380 19.71 -1.30 7.80
CA ALA A 380 18.36 -1.08 8.35
C ALA A 380 18.06 0.42 8.53
N ARG A 381 19.02 1.22 9.04
CA ARG A 381 18.86 2.68 9.15
C ARG A 381 18.70 3.35 7.78
N VAL A 382 19.43 2.89 6.75
CA VAL A 382 19.24 3.38 5.36
C VAL A 382 17.84 3.02 4.82
N GLU A 383 17.34 1.81 5.11
CA GLU A 383 15.98 1.39 4.78
C GLU A 383 14.93 2.31 5.42
N ASP A 384 15.11 2.67 6.70
CA ASP A 384 14.20 3.56 7.44
C ASP A 384 14.23 5.00 6.90
N LEU A 385 15.41 5.56 6.64
CA LEU A 385 15.58 6.90 6.03
C LEU A 385 14.94 6.96 4.63
N LEU A 386 15.14 5.93 3.80
CA LEU A 386 14.52 5.82 2.48
C LEU A 386 13.00 5.67 2.59
N ARG A 387 12.50 4.85 3.52
CA ARG A 387 11.06 4.67 3.76
C ARG A 387 10.40 6.00 4.13
N ALA A 388 11.01 6.79 5.01
CA ALA A 388 10.51 8.11 5.40
C ALA A 388 10.40 9.06 4.21
N ILE A 389 11.46 9.17 3.39
CA ILE A 389 11.46 10.03 2.19
C ILE A 389 10.41 9.55 1.15
N LEU A 390 10.31 8.24 0.92
CA LEU A 390 9.32 7.67 0.01
C LEU A 390 7.90 7.91 0.49
N ARG A 391 7.61 7.75 1.79
CA ARG A 391 6.30 8.03 2.40
C ARG A 391 5.88 9.48 2.15
N ARG A 392 6.75 10.45 2.46
CA ARG A 392 6.51 11.89 2.20
C ARG A 392 6.40 12.22 0.70
N GLY A 393 7.08 11.44 -0.15
CA GLY A 393 6.96 11.52 -1.60
C GLY A 393 5.62 11.04 -2.15
N VAL A 394 5.06 9.94 -1.62
CA VAL A 394 3.76 9.39 -2.07
C VAL A 394 2.56 10.12 -1.47
N THR A 395 2.69 10.73 -0.29
CA THR A 395 1.68 11.67 0.25
C THR A 395 1.69 13.00 -0.51
N GLY A 396 2.79 13.32 -1.20
CA GLY A 396 2.94 14.52 -2.03
C GLY A 396 3.50 15.74 -1.31
N GLU A 397 3.93 15.60 -0.05
CA GLU A 397 4.55 16.67 0.76
C GLU A 397 5.80 17.26 0.11
N LEU A 398 6.57 16.44 -0.62
CA LEU A 398 7.85 16.82 -1.24
C LEU A 398 7.72 17.34 -2.68
N GLY A 399 6.49 17.51 -3.18
CA GLY A 399 6.23 17.97 -4.54
C GLY A 399 6.72 16.99 -5.63
N ASN A 400 7.15 17.54 -6.77
CA ASN A 400 7.58 16.74 -7.94
C ASN A 400 9.10 16.68 -8.15
N ASP A 401 9.89 17.59 -7.56
CA ASP A 401 11.35 17.54 -7.60
C ASP A 401 11.93 17.48 -6.19
N PHE A 402 12.27 16.25 -5.79
CA PHE A 402 12.89 15.92 -4.51
C PHE A 402 14.23 16.64 -4.29
N ARG A 403 14.94 17.05 -5.35
CA ARG A 403 16.23 17.77 -5.20
C ARG A 403 16.00 19.23 -4.86
N ALA A 404 15.06 19.87 -5.56
CA ALA A 404 14.62 21.23 -5.22
C ALA A 404 14.09 21.27 -3.79
N ALA A 405 13.20 20.34 -3.41
CA ALA A 405 12.69 20.25 -2.04
C ALA A 405 13.78 20.02 -0.98
N ALA A 406 14.83 19.24 -1.28
CA ALA A 406 15.95 19.04 -0.36
C ALA A 406 16.81 20.31 -0.21
N ASP A 407 17.15 20.95 -1.33
CA ASP A 407 17.99 22.15 -1.36
C ASP A 407 17.22 23.35 -0.77
N GLU A 408 15.92 23.48 -1.02
CA GLU A 408 15.03 24.46 -0.38
C GLU A 408 14.92 24.24 1.14
N ALA A 409 14.77 23.00 1.63
CA ALA A 409 14.76 22.71 3.06
C ALA A 409 16.09 23.07 3.75
N LEU A 410 17.23 22.86 3.05
CA LEU A 410 18.56 23.25 3.54
C LEU A 410 18.79 24.77 3.49
N LEU A 411 18.18 25.49 2.56
CA LEU A 411 18.26 26.95 2.49
C LEU A 411 17.33 27.62 3.50
N ALA A 412 16.12 27.10 3.69
CA ALA A 412 15.08 27.68 4.55
C ALA A 412 15.42 27.59 6.05
N GLU A 413 16.00 26.48 6.49
CA GLU A 413 16.49 26.32 7.87
C GLU A 413 17.92 26.86 8.07
N GLY A 414 18.50 27.42 6.99
CA GLY A 414 19.92 27.75 6.89
C GLY A 414 20.80 26.50 6.79
N LEU A 415 22.00 26.70 6.23
CA LEU A 415 23.07 25.70 6.25
C LEU A 415 23.69 25.60 7.66
N ALA A 416 22.86 25.34 8.68
CA ALA A 416 23.26 25.14 10.08
C ALA A 416 24.19 23.92 10.27
N PHE A 417 24.40 23.14 9.20
CA PHE A 417 25.50 22.20 9.03
C PHE A 417 26.75 22.86 8.41
N GLY A 418 27.20 23.95 9.02
CA GLY A 418 28.57 24.39 8.88
C GLY A 418 29.47 23.50 9.74
N GLU A 419 30.28 22.65 9.10
CA GLU A 419 31.36 21.88 9.75
C GLU A 419 32.59 22.77 10.06
N GLY A 420 32.34 24.06 10.27
CA GLY A 420 33.27 25.06 10.75
C GLY A 420 32.68 25.68 12.01
N SER A 421 33.45 25.64 13.10
CA SER A 421 33.14 26.46 14.26
C SER A 421 33.10 27.94 13.85
N ALA A 422 32.39 28.78 14.60
CA ALA A 422 32.43 30.23 14.38
C ALA A 422 33.86 30.83 14.52
N SER A 423 34.80 30.07 15.08
CA SER A 423 36.24 30.36 15.15
C SER A 423 37.05 29.98 13.89
N GLU A 424 36.46 29.29 12.91
CA GLU A 424 37.14 28.86 11.66
C GLU A 424 36.64 29.58 10.41
N LEU A 425 35.56 30.37 10.52
CA LEU A 425 35.33 31.51 9.64
C LEU A 425 36.46 32.51 9.91
N GLY A 426 37.51 32.45 9.09
CA GLY A 426 38.60 33.42 9.11
C GLY A 426 38.03 34.80 8.82
N GLY A 427 37.85 35.60 9.87
CA GLY A 427 37.28 36.94 9.77
C GLY A 427 38.09 37.80 8.81
N ASP A 428 37.49 38.11 7.68
CA ASP A 428 37.94 39.16 6.80
C ASP A 428 37.86 40.50 7.55
N THR A 429 38.98 41.22 7.53
CA THR A 429 39.33 42.33 8.44
C THR A 429 38.49 43.62 8.28
N GLU A 430 37.29 43.53 7.71
CA GLU A 430 36.45 44.69 7.36
C GLU A 430 35.22 44.86 8.28
N TRP A 431 34.86 43.86 9.10
CA TRP A 431 33.64 43.92 9.95
C TRP A 431 33.88 43.95 11.46
N ASN A 432 35.14 44.00 11.92
CA ASN A 432 35.45 44.11 13.35
C ASN A 432 35.67 45.58 13.74
N LEU A 433 34.59 46.33 13.90
CA LEU A 433 34.61 47.67 14.51
C LEU A 433 34.97 47.54 15.99
N GLU A 434 36.20 47.95 16.34
CA GLU A 434 36.62 48.05 17.74
C GLU A 434 35.69 49.03 18.49
N PRO A 435 35.11 48.64 19.64
CA PRO A 435 34.36 49.57 20.48
C PRO A 435 35.33 50.55 21.13
N GLU A 436 35.10 51.87 20.96
CA GLU A 436 35.92 52.89 21.62
C GLU A 436 35.94 52.70 23.15
N PRO A 437 37.11 52.81 23.80
CA PRO A 437 37.21 52.66 25.24
C PRO A 437 36.54 53.85 25.96
N ALA A 438 35.61 53.54 26.86
CA ALA A 438 34.95 54.55 27.70
C ALA A 438 35.95 55.32 28.58
N PRO A 439 35.82 56.66 28.71
CA PRO A 439 36.75 57.47 29.50
C PRO A 439 36.61 57.20 31.01
N GLU A 440 37.76 57.21 31.71
CA GLU A 440 37.84 56.96 33.16
C GLU A 440 37.20 58.09 34.00
N PRO A 441 36.68 57.77 35.21
CA PRO A 441 35.98 58.73 36.05
C PRO A 441 36.94 59.71 36.75
N VAL A 442 36.90 60.98 36.37
CA VAL A 442 37.57 62.06 37.10
C VAL A 442 36.73 62.48 38.31
N VAL A 443 37.32 62.36 39.51
CA VAL A 443 36.74 62.88 40.75
C VAL A 443 37.07 64.38 40.89
N THR A 444 36.04 65.22 40.96
CA THR A 444 36.15 66.62 41.44
C THR A 444 34.96 66.97 42.32
N ASP A 445 35.26 67.51 43.52
CA ASP A 445 34.28 67.99 44.48
C ASP A 445 33.46 69.21 43.97
N PRO A 446 32.24 69.45 44.50
CA PRO A 446 31.27 70.35 43.88
C PRO A 446 31.39 71.82 44.31
N PRO A 447 30.91 72.74 43.46
CA PRO A 447 30.29 73.98 43.94
C PRO A 447 28.89 74.26 43.34
N THR A 448 27.92 74.28 44.25
CA THR A 448 26.83 75.27 44.40
C THR A 448 25.74 75.47 43.32
N LEU A 449 24.49 75.38 43.79
CA LEU A 449 23.30 75.98 43.18
C LEU A 449 23.41 77.52 43.15
N GLU A 450 23.47 78.10 41.94
CA GLU A 450 22.73 79.31 41.52
C GLU A 450 23.33 79.84 40.19
N GLN A 451 22.61 79.63 39.08
CA GLN A 451 22.44 80.65 38.01
C GLN A 451 21.52 80.17 36.87
N ILE A 452 20.38 80.88 36.73
CA ILE A 452 19.77 81.38 35.48
C ILE A 452 19.32 80.31 34.45
N VAL A 453 18.02 79.98 34.23
CA VAL A 453 16.80 80.77 33.90
C VAL A 453 16.71 81.20 32.41
N THR A 454 15.50 81.06 31.82
CA THR A 454 15.02 81.53 30.48
C THR A 454 15.66 80.86 29.24
N ALA A 455 14.90 80.11 28.42
CA ALA A 455 13.99 80.50 27.30
C ALA A 455 14.64 80.02 25.97
N ASP A 456 14.00 79.76 24.82
CA ASP A 456 12.65 79.91 24.24
C ASP A 456 12.44 78.76 23.21
N LEU A 457 11.25 78.16 23.02
CA LEU A 457 10.17 78.46 22.03
C LEU A 457 10.48 78.27 20.51
N SER A 458 9.39 78.01 19.76
CA SER A 458 9.23 77.78 18.30
C SER A 458 9.69 76.41 17.76
N ASP A 459 8.79 75.54 17.26
CA ASP A 459 8.09 75.49 15.94
C ASP A 459 9.00 74.90 14.84
N SER A 460 8.59 74.13 13.83
CA SER A 460 7.37 73.36 13.47
C SER A 460 7.83 72.19 12.54
N GLU A 461 7.06 71.33 11.86
CA GLU A 461 5.62 71.21 11.57
C GLU A 461 5.26 69.72 11.28
N THR A 462 4.23 69.44 10.48
CA THR A 462 3.69 68.10 10.11
C THR A 462 4.07 67.63 8.69
N ALA A 463 4.18 66.30 8.48
CA ALA A 463 3.80 65.64 7.22
C ALA A 463 3.49 64.14 7.44
N THR A 464 2.24 63.74 7.19
CA THR A 464 1.81 62.35 6.95
C THR A 464 1.78 62.10 5.45
N ASP A 465 2.09 60.89 4.99
CA ASP A 465 1.71 60.44 3.64
C ASP A 465 1.42 58.93 3.59
N GLU A 466 0.60 58.53 2.63
CA GLU A 466 -0.11 57.23 2.55
C GLU A 466 0.62 56.16 1.71
N PRO A 467 0.24 54.86 1.80
CA PRO A 467 0.80 53.81 0.95
C PRO A 467 0.19 53.80 -0.47
N GLU A 468 1.02 53.60 -1.50
CA GLU A 468 0.59 53.53 -2.91
C GLU A 468 -0.06 52.19 -3.27
N ASP A 469 -1.28 52.26 -3.86
CA ASP A 469 -1.93 51.16 -4.58
C ASP A 469 -1.23 50.91 -5.94
N PHE A 470 -1.06 49.64 -6.31
CA PHE A 470 -0.54 49.24 -7.63
C PHE A 470 -1.60 48.52 -8.46
N ASP A 471 -2.30 49.27 -9.31
CA ASP A 471 -3.18 48.72 -10.35
C ASP A 471 -2.36 48.07 -11.49
N ILE A 472 -2.76 46.87 -11.91
CA ILE A 472 -2.29 46.24 -13.16
C ILE A 472 -3.51 45.97 -14.06
N PRO A 473 -3.55 46.51 -15.29
CA PRO A 473 -4.74 46.43 -16.15
C PRO A 473 -4.88 45.10 -16.91
N ASP A 474 -6.15 44.76 -17.21
CA ASP A 474 -6.58 43.63 -18.05
C ASP A 474 -5.94 43.63 -19.46
N ALA A 475 -5.47 42.45 -19.91
CA ALA A 475 -5.21 42.18 -21.32
C ALA A 475 -5.39 40.69 -21.73
N GLU A 476 -6.35 40.48 -22.63
CA GLU A 476 -6.36 39.45 -23.69
C GLU A 476 -6.39 37.94 -23.34
N ARG A 477 -7.63 37.51 -23.11
CA ARG A 477 -8.23 36.18 -23.32
C ARG A 477 -7.73 35.43 -24.59
N ILE A 478 -6.71 34.58 -24.46
CA ILE A 478 -6.31 33.62 -25.51
C ILE A 478 -7.14 32.32 -25.41
N VAL A 479 -7.91 32.00 -26.45
CA VAL A 479 -8.63 30.73 -26.59
C VAL A 479 -7.75 29.74 -27.37
N VAL A 480 -7.21 28.72 -26.70
CA VAL A 480 -6.52 27.60 -27.36
C VAL A 480 -7.50 26.46 -27.59
N SER A 481 -7.95 26.30 -28.84
CA SER A 481 -8.79 25.17 -29.25
C SER A 481 -7.97 23.88 -29.35
N ARG A 482 -8.55 22.78 -28.87
CA ARG A 482 -7.91 21.46 -28.74
C ARG A 482 -8.15 20.63 -30.00
N ALA A 483 -7.10 20.40 -30.79
CA ALA A 483 -7.12 19.46 -31.92
C ALA A 483 -6.07 18.34 -31.71
N PRO A 484 -6.41 17.05 -31.86
CA PRO A 484 -5.48 15.96 -31.63
C PRO A 484 -4.55 15.75 -32.83
N ALA A 485 -3.24 15.88 -32.61
CA ALA A 485 -2.23 15.48 -33.59
C ALA A 485 -2.17 13.94 -33.70
N ARG A 486 -2.49 13.40 -34.88
CA ARG A 486 -2.13 12.01 -35.25
C ARG A 486 -0.63 11.96 -35.56
N SER A 487 0.12 11.09 -34.87
CA SER A 487 1.52 10.79 -35.20
C SER A 487 1.61 9.86 -36.42
N PRO A 488 2.55 10.08 -37.36
CA PRO A 488 2.61 9.34 -38.63
C PRO A 488 3.33 7.98 -38.57
N GLU A 489 3.76 7.52 -37.41
CA GLU A 489 4.66 6.35 -37.29
C GLU A 489 3.98 4.98 -37.44
N LYS A 490 2.63 4.90 -37.40
CA LYS A 490 1.93 3.61 -37.54
C LYS A 490 1.80 3.14 -39.00
N ALA A 491 1.65 4.07 -39.95
CA ALA A 491 1.40 3.77 -41.36
C ALA A 491 2.59 3.11 -42.10
N ILE A 492 3.82 3.24 -41.57
CA ILE A 492 5.03 2.69 -42.20
C ILE A 492 5.27 1.23 -41.77
N ARG A 493 4.67 0.75 -40.66
CA ARG A 493 4.82 -0.64 -40.20
C ARG A 493 3.78 -1.61 -40.78
N GLU A 494 2.60 -1.14 -41.14
CA GLU A 494 1.58 -1.98 -41.81
C GLU A 494 1.94 -2.23 -43.29
N ALA A 495 2.65 -1.32 -43.95
CA ALA A 495 3.04 -1.44 -45.37
C ALA A 495 4.25 -2.36 -45.67
N ILE A 496 4.82 -3.04 -44.67
CA ILE A 496 5.98 -3.95 -44.83
C ILE A 496 5.60 -5.42 -44.51
N ALA A 497 4.35 -5.68 -44.10
CA ALA A 497 3.88 -7.00 -43.69
C ALA A 497 3.09 -7.78 -44.77
N GLU A 498 2.82 -7.19 -45.95
CA GLU A 498 1.97 -7.78 -47.00
C GLU A 498 2.72 -8.25 -48.27
N GLU A 499 4.06 -8.11 -48.36
CA GLU A 499 4.86 -8.61 -49.49
C GLU A 499 6.00 -9.54 -49.05
N GLU A 500 5.69 -10.79 -48.68
CA GLU A 500 6.52 -11.97 -49.04
C GLU A 500 5.82 -13.30 -48.67
N THR A 501 5.21 -13.96 -49.65
CA THR A 501 5.06 -15.43 -49.73
C THR A 501 4.59 -15.80 -51.14
N VAL A 502 5.49 -15.69 -52.12
CA VAL A 502 5.26 -16.27 -53.46
C VAL A 502 5.89 -17.65 -53.49
N PRO A 503 5.12 -18.75 -53.61
CA PRO A 503 5.70 -20.08 -53.75
C PRO A 503 6.41 -20.21 -55.09
N PHE A 504 7.71 -20.53 -55.05
CA PHE A 504 8.49 -20.85 -56.25
C PHE A 504 7.95 -22.13 -56.89
N SER A 505 7.41 -22.03 -58.10
CA SER A 505 7.11 -23.19 -58.95
C SER A 505 8.13 -23.26 -60.08
N PHE A 506 8.69 -24.45 -60.30
CA PHE A 506 9.50 -24.74 -61.47
C PHE A 506 8.60 -25.29 -62.58
N VAL A 507 8.82 -24.82 -63.81
CA VAL A 507 8.18 -25.33 -65.03
C VAL A 507 9.27 -25.88 -65.92
N GLU A 508 9.19 -27.16 -66.28
CA GLU A 508 10.05 -27.75 -67.31
C GLU A 508 9.42 -27.55 -68.71
N ASP A 509 10.26 -27.64 -69.75
CA ASP A 509 10.00 -27.12 -71.12
C ASP A 509 8.97 -27.95 -71.95
N ASP A 510 8.12 -28.73 -71.29
CA ASP A 510 6.97 -29.44 -71.87
C ASP A 510 5.61 -29.07 -71.25
N GLY A 511 5.59 -28.21 -70.22
CA GLY A 511 4.38 -27.60 -69.68
C GLY A 511 3.64 -28.41 -68.61
N THR A 512 4.27 -29.41 -68.01
CA THR A 512 3.70 -30.17 -66.88
C THR A 512 4.22 -29.71 -65.51
N VAL A 513 3.33 -29.56 -64.53
CA VAL A 513 3.66 -29.20 -63.13
C VAL A 513 3.58 -30.46 -62.24
N VAL A 514 4.61 -30.70 -61.43
CA VAL A 514 4.72 -31.87 -60.54
C VAL A 514 5.01 -31.41 -59.12
N GLU A 515 4.19 -31.85 -58.15
CA GLU A 515 4.42 -31.60 -56.72
C GLU A 515 5.46 -32.58 -56.14
N ALA A 516 6.31 -32.10 -55.23
CA ALA A 516 7.35 -32.90 -54.60
C ALA A 516 6.82 -33.69 -53.38
N PRO A 517 7.23 -34.96 -53.18
CA PRO A 517 6.76 -35.79 -52.07
C PRO A 517 7.45 -35.46 -50.74
N THR A 518 6.68 -35.45 -49.65
CA THR A 518 7.16 -35.29 -48.27
C THR A 518 7.66 -36.61 -47.69
N GLU A 519 8.87 -36.63 -47.11
CA GLU A 519 9.38 -37.77 -46.32
C GLU A 519 8.80 -37.77 -44.88
N PRO A 520 8.62 -38.95 -44.24
CA PRO A 520 8.04 -39.06 -42.91
C PRO A 520 9.07 -38.93 -41.77
N GLU A 521 8.70 -38.20 -40.71
CA GLU A 521 9.47 -38.14 -39.45
C GLU A 521 9.25 -39.38 -38.56
N PRO A 522 10.17 -39.69 -37.62
CA PRO A 522 10.17 -40.96 -36.89
C PRO A 522 9.23 -40.97 -35.68
N ILE A 523 8.70 -42.16 -35.39
CA ILE A 523 7.84 -42.44 -34.24
C ILE A 523 8.69 -42.56 -32.97
N GLU A 524 8.53 -41.64 -32.01
CA GLU A 524 8.84 -41.90 -30.60
C GLU A 524 7.55 -42.26 -29.86
N ALA A 525 7.63 -43.23 -28.94
CA ALA A 525 6.46 -43.87 -28.36
C ALA A 525 5.81 -43.02 -27.26
N GLU A 526 4.49 -42.82 -27.39
CA GLU A 526 3.66 -42.23 -26.33
C GLU A 526 3.68 -43.10 -25.08
N ALA A 527 4.10 -42.51 -23.95
CA ALA A 527 3.74 -43.01 -22.64
C ALA A 527 2.44 -42.32 -22.24
N GLU A 528 1.33 -43.06 -22.22
CA GLU A 528 0.03 -42.55 -21.77
C GLU A 528 0.12 -42.06 -20.30
N GLU A 529 0.16 -40.75 -20.09
CA GLU A 529 -0.18 -40.19 -18.78
C GLU A 529 -1.71 -40.29 -18.58
N PRO A 530 -2.19 -40.70 -17.40
CA PRO A 530 -3.62 -40.86 -17.17
C PRO A 530 -4.31 -39.50 -17.22
N ALA A 531 -5.31 -39.37 -18.09
CA ALA A 531 -6.06 -38.15 -18.34
C ALA A 531 -6.45 -37.43 -17.04
N GLY A 532 -5.91 -36.22 -16.86
CA GLY A 532 -6.22 -35.37 -15.72
C GLY A 532 -7.64 -34.82 -15.84
N TRP A 533 -8.30 -34.66 -14.69
CA TRP A 533 -9.65 -34.08 -14.55
C TRP A 533 -9.69 -32.55 -14.81
N LEU A 534 -8.92 -32.07 -15.79
CA LEU A 534 -8.76 -30.67 -16.16
C LEU A 534 -9.16 -30.36 -17.61
N ASP A 535 -9.27 -31.37 -18.49
CA ASP A 535 -9.50 -31.17 -19.93
C ASP A 535 -10.96 -31.37 -20.39
N GLU A 536 -11.92 -31.50 -19.47
CA GLU A 536 -13.36 -31.41 -19.77
C GLU A 536 -13.99 -30.16 -19.14
N VAL A 537 -13.88 -29.01 -19.82
CA VAL A 537 -15.00 -28.14 -20.26
C VAL A 537 -14.43 -27.13 -21.27
N ASP A 538 -14.81 -27.26 -22.55
CA ASP A 538 -14.56 -26.23 -23.57
C ASP A 538 -15.32 -24.93 -23.22
N GLY A 539 -14.62 -23.78 -23.29
CA GLY A 539 -15.22 -22.45 -23.16
C GLY A 539 -14.94 -21.69 -21.86
N GLY A 540 -13.73 -21.79 -21.29
CA GLY A 540 -13.34 -21.05 -20.08
C GLY A 540 -12.23 -20.02 -20.30
N GLU A 541 -12.55 -18.73 -20.36
CA GLU A 541 -11.55 -17.67 -20.19
C GLU A 541 -11.00 -17.69 -18.75
N THR A 542 -9.86 -18.34 -18.54
CA THR A 542 -9.19 -18.36 -17.24
C THR A 542 -8.60 -16.99 -16.93
N MET A 543 -9.06 -16.33 -15.86
CA MET A 543 -8.42 -15.10 -15.37
C MET A 543 -7.00 -15.42 -14.89
N ASN A 544 -6.02 -15.13 -15.73
CA ASN A 544 -4.62 -15.16 -15.35
C ASN A 544 -4.23 -13.82 -14.71
N PHE A 545 -3.62 -13.89 -13.53
CA PHE A 545 -2.91 -12.74 -12.95
C PHE A 545 -1.77 -12.34 -13.89
N PRO A 546 -1.45 -11.04 -14.04
CA PRO A 546 -0.31 -10.63 -14.84
C PRO A 546 0.97 -11.24 -14.24
N ALA A 547 1.63 -12.10 -15.02
CA ALA A 547 2.90 -12.67 -14.59
C ALA A 547 3.91 -11.56 -14.29
N ARG A 548 4.71 -11.75 -13.23
CA ARG A 548 5.77 -10.82 -12.87
C ARG A 548 6.66 -10.59 -14.10
N SER A 549 7.03 -9.35 -14.39
CA SER A 549 7.83 -9.07 -15.58
C SER A 549 9.12 -9.89 -15.51
N LYS A 550 9.49 -10.63 -16.57
CA LYS A 550 10.67 -11.54 -16.57
C LYS A 550 11.95 -10.89 -16.04
N HIS A 551 12.09 -9.58 -16.25
CA HIS A 551 13.21 -8.77 -15.73
C HIS A 551 13.30 -8.72 -14.19
N LEU A 552 12.16 -8.71 -13.47
CA LEU A 552 12.14 -8.78 -12.01
C LEU A 552 12.46 -10.19 -11.51
N ASP A 553 12.01 -11.23 -12.20
CA ASP A 553 12.37 -12.62 -11.86
C ASP A 553 13.87 -12.87 -12.07
N ASP A 554 14.45 -12.31 -13.14
CA ASP A 554 15.89 -12.35 -13.39
C ASP A 554 16.71 -11.58 -12.34
N LEU A 555 16.15 -10.51 -11.74
CA LEU A 555 16.77 -9.77 -10.63
C LEU A 555 16.57 -10.43 -9.26
N ALA A 556 15.51 -11.23 -9.10
CA ALA A 556 15.18 -11.95 -7.86
C ALA A 556 15.84 -13.33 -7.77
N LYS A 557 16.31 -13.90 -8.89
CA LYS A 557 17.17 -15.09 -8.88
C LYS A 557 18.40 -14.83 -8.00
N PRO A 558 18.78 -15.78 -7.12
CA PRO A 558 20.03 -15.67 -6.39
C PRO A 558 21.20 -15.61 -7.40
N PRO A 559 22.31 -14.94 -7.07
CA PRO A 559 23.51 -15.00 -7.92
C PRO A 559 23.88 -16.47 -8.13
N LEU A 560 24.07 -16.85 -9.39
CA LEU A 560 24.42 -18.22 -9.83
C LEU A 560 25.55 -18.77 -8.96
N ASP A 561 25.45 -20.07 -8.61
CA ASP A 561 26.42 -20.69 -7.73
C ASP A 561 27.84 -20.56 -8.32
N ARG A 562 28.82 -20.35 -7.45
CA ARG A 562 30.17 -19.92 -7.82
C ARG A 562 30.86 -20.95 -8.72
N ASP A 563 30.46 -22.21 -8.61
CA ASP A 563 30.94 -23.30 -9.44
C ASP A 563 30.19 -23.44 -10.78
N GLU A 564 28.93 -23.00 -10.88
CA GLU A 564 28.19 -22.90 -12.14
C GLU A 564 28.69 -21.73 -13.00
N VAL A 565 28.99 -20.58 -12.37
CA VAL A 565 29.67 -19.45 -13.02
C VAL A 565 31.05 -19.87 -13.52
N LYS A 566 31.85 -20.57 -12.69
CA LYS A 566 33.12 -21.17 -13.15
C LYS A 566 32.91 -22.12 -14.33
N ALA A 567 31.87 -22.96 -14.32
CA ALA A 567 31.61 -23.92 -15.40
C ALA A 567 31.31 -23.20 -16.73
N ARG A 568 30.52 -22.13 -16.73
CA ARG A 568 30.25 -21.31 -17.93
C ARG A 568 31.48 -20.52 -18.40
N VAL A 569 32.26 -19.97 -17.46
CA VAL A 569 33.47 -19.19 -17.78
C VAL A 569 34.65 -20.07 -18.24
N LYS A 570 34.68 -21.36 -17.88
CA LYS A 570 35.74 -22.33 -18.24
C LYS A 570 36.01 -22.46 -19.74
N TYR A 571 35.04 -22.10 -20.59
CA TYR A 571 35.13 -22.19 -22.05
C TYR A 571 35.33 -20.82 -22.74
N LEU A 572 35.16 -19.71 -22.02
CA LEU A 572 35.27 -18.35 -22.57
C LEU A 572 36.71 -17.81 -22.61
N PHE A 573 37.62 -18.42 -21.85
CA PHE A 573 39.04 -18.11 -21.90
C PHE A 573 39.82 -19.31 -22.45
N PRO A 574 40.40 -19.22 -23.67
CA PRO A 574 41.24 -20.29 -24.19
C PRO A 574 42.45 -20.48 -23.26
N ARG A 575 42.68 -21.73 -22.85
CA ARG A 575 43.84 -22.09 -22.04
C ARG A 575 45.11 -21.81 -22.84
N THR A 576 45.88 -20.82 -22.44
CA THR A 576 47.26 -20.68 -22.91
C THR A 576 48.08 -21.86 -22.37
N GLU A 577 48.46 -22.78 -23.25
CA GLU A 577 49.42 -23.85 -22.92
C GLU A 577 50.82 -23.27 -22.72
N THR A 578 51.02 -22.60 -21.58
CA THR A 578 52.34 -22.18 -21.12
C THR A 578 52.53 -22.63 -19.69
N ASN A 579 53.47 -23.57 -19.49
CA ASN A 579 53.88 -24.07 -18.18
C ASN A 579 54.61 -22.96 -17.39
N TRP A 580 53.86 -22.06 -16.76
CA TRP A 580 54.40 -21.13 -15.78
C TRP A 580 54.68 -21.87 -14.48
N ASN A 581 55.92 -22.36 -14.36
CA ASN A 581 56.39 -23.08 -13.19
C ASN A 581 56.63 -22.09 -12.04
N VAL A 582 55.59 -21.81 -11.24
CA VAL A 582 55.66 -20.90 -10.10
C VAL A 582 56.56 -21.52 -9.03
N GLY A 583 57.79 -21.02 -8.93
CA GLY A 583 58.80 -21.56 -8.02
C GLY A 583 58.37 -21.52 -6.56
N SER A 584 58.20 -22.70 -5.96
CA SER A 584 57.87 -22.86 -4.55
C SER A 584 59.00 -22.36 -3.65
N ARG A 585 58.93 -21.09 -3.20
CA ARG A 585 59.78 -20.61 -2.10
C ARG A 585 59.30 -21.23 -0.79
N SER A 586 60.07 -22.19 -0.27
CA SER A 586 59.88 -22.72 1.08
C SER A 586 59.98 -21.60 2.12
N PRO A 587 59.16 -21.61 3.19
CA PRO A 587 59.25 -20.62 4.24
C PRO A 587 60.57 -20.78 5.01
N ARG A 588 61.36 -19.69 5.08
CA ARG A 588 62.52 -19.63 5.98
C ARG A 588 62.00 -19.65 7.43
N ARG A 589 62.38 -20.65 8.21
CA ARG A 589 62.29 -20.58 9.68
C ARG A 589 63.12 -19.39 10.17
N ALA A 590 62.56 -18.62 11.09
CA ALA A 590 63.35 -17.72 11.92
C ALA A 590 64.28 -18.53 12.83
N ALA A 591 65.47 -18.01 13.08
CA ALA A 591 66.44 -18.57 14.02
C ALA A 591 67.23 -17.42 14.65
N GLY A 592 67.38 -17.44 15.98
CA GLY A 592 68.05 -16.39 16.76
C GLY A 592 67.09 -15.33 17.23
#